data_AF-A0A2T6C039-F1
#
_entry.id   AF-A0A2T6C039-F1
#
_cell.length_a   1.000
_cell.length_b   1.000
_cell.length_c   1.000
_cell.angle_alpha   90.00
_cell.angle_beta   90.00
_cell.angle_gamma   90.00
#
_symmetry.space_group_name_H-M   'P 1'
#
loop_
_entity.id
_entity.type
_entity.pdbx_description
1 polymer ?
#
loop_
_entity_poly.entity_id
_entity_poly.type
_entity_poly.pdbx_seq_one_letter_code
_entity_poly.pdbx_strand_id
1 'polypeptide(L)'
;MSYIKSLKIATELFPDLDLQNASSKDIIRVEKLLKVEQKLNPDFKATSIQVFLDSLKQEPDGVRFLFKNENLMHLLTRSFSKMKKEVTVNMEGFERDTIYKFMSEFLKEDVNESVYYYFNKEIYEPVTNLLEYREILPDETLELIRKRTEGKIDFLLNTADKLIHKSSPYKDSFFTLTEKLDDDEVTEKVDLFRYLLTKYSLGVIQDRGIVVFFKTISKGLYWLGNTPKNIEEKIERKLVLKDFWLMIGILSVIFVLCLSAIIYSSYNKAEEQKQRENKAKVEFTKSLKGFLTEFDPTKATNIQYVDTLLKSGDNPFPKEALKVTNGREHLLQTNQFSNQTEYDIIILSYDDFVDSFEITPYRFLVKANDTVSAKNFRVHHLYVGKKLACFNSDEKYIPPRYSKRKMAPRFLEPYKNSKEIISLRIETRGNLTFTQEGEDILIHSDQSFYVNGKSYDNEPYRL
;
A
#
# COMPACT_ATOMS: atom_id res chain seq x y z
N MET A 1 -8.64 53.46 23.74
CA MET A 1 -9.62 53.81 24.78
C MET A 1 -10.81 54.42 24.09
N SER A 2 -12.00 54.11 24.58
CA SER A 2 -13.19 53.94 23.76
C SER A 2 -14.37 54.76 24.31
N TYR A 3 -15.48 54.87 23.56
CA TYR A 3 -16.66 55.68 23.91
C TYR A 3 -17.18 55.39 25.31
N ILE A 4 -17.22 54.11 25.68
CA ILE A 4 -17.83 53.64 26.92
C ILE A 4 -17.04 54.07 28.15
N LYS A 5 -15.73 54.30 28.02
CA LYS A 5 -14.93 54.88 29.10
C LYS A 5 -15.35 56.33 29.39
N SER A 6 -15.64 57.13 28.35
CA SER A 6 -16.15 58.49 28.50
C SER A 6 -17.51 58.51 29.19
N LEU A 7 -18.43 57.63 28.77
CA LEU A 7 -19.75 57.48 29.38
C LEU A 7 -19.67 57.05 30.85
N LYS A 8 -18.78 56.09 31.17
CA LYS A 8 -18.56 55.63 32.55
C LYS A 8 -18.03 56.75 33.44
N ILE A 9 -17.04 57.51 32.98
CA ILE A 9 -16.50 58.65 33.74
C ILE A 9 -17.59 59.72 33.96
N ALA A 10 -18.38 60.02 32.93
CA ALA A 10 -19.46 60.99 33.02
C ALA A 10 -20.53 60.58 34.05
N THR A 11 -20.91 59.30 34.08
CA THR A 11 -21.88 58.74 35.03
C THR A 11 -21.35 58.64 36.46
N GLU A 12 -20.08 58.28 36.65
CA GLU A 12 -19.47 58.17 37.98
C GLU A 12 -19.20 59.52 38.62
N LEU A 13 -18.77 60.52 37.83
CA LEU A 13 -18.46 61.85 38.36
C LEU A 13 -19.70 62.73 38.56
N PHE A 14 -20.83 62.39 37.92
CA PHE A 14 -22.09 63.15 38.01
C PHE A 14 -23.31 62.22 38.11
N PRO A 15 -23.51 61.55 39.25
CA PRO A 15 -24.69 60.71 39.46
C PRO A 15 -26.01 61.51 39.42
N ASP A 16 -25.95 62.81 39.70
CA ASP A 16 -27.11 63.71 39.72
C ASP A 16 -27.47 64.27 38.33
N LEU A 17 -26.62 64.08 37.33
CA LEU A 17 -26.85 64.61 35.99
C LEU A 17 -27.59 63.57 35.15
N ASP A 18 -28.81 63.92 34.73
CA ASP A 18 -29.60 63.07 33.87
C ASP A 18 -29.04 63.09 32.43
N LEU A 19 -28.01 62.27 32.19
CA LEU A 19 -27.39 62.10 30.88
C LEU A 19 -28.39 61.60 29.82
N GLN A 20 -29.52 61.02 30.23
CA GLN A 20 -30.59 60.58 29.33
C GLN A 20 -31.32 61.76 28.70
N ASN A 21 -31.38 62.92 29.37
CA ASN A 21 -32.08 64.12 28.91
C ASN A 21 -31.17 65.36 28.99
N ALA A 22 -29.87 65.19 28.69
CA ALA A 22 -28.88 66.25 28.87
C ALA A 22 -29.17 67.49 28.01
N SER A 23 -29.31 68.66 28.65
CA SER A 23 -29.43 69.93 27.94
C SER A 23 -28.09 70.38 27.35
N SER A 24 -28.09 71.36 26.44
CA SER A 24 -26.85 71.93 25.91
C SER A 24 -25.90 72.46 27.00
N LYS A 25 -26.44 72.94 28.13
CA LYS A 25 -25.64 73.37 29.29
C LYS A 25 -24.98 72.18 29.99
N ASP A 26 -25.70 71.07 30.09
CA ASP A 26 -25.20 69.83 30.69
C ASP A 26 -24.10 69.21 29.84
N ILE A 27 -24.25 69.21 28.51
CA ILE A 27 -23.22 68.73 27.58
C ILE A 27 -21.92 69.56 27.71
N ILE A 28 -22.02 70.89 27.82
CA ILE A 28 -20.84 71.76 28.04
C ILE A 28 -20.18 71.44 29.39
N ARG A 29 -20.97 71.17 30.43
CA ARG A 29 -20.45 70.77 31.75
C ARG A 29 -19.66 69.47 31.62
N VAL A 30 -20.28 68.43 31.06
CA VAL A 30 -19.66 67.11 30.82
C VAL A 30 -18.37 67.24 29.99
N GLU A 31 -18.37 68.05 28.92
CA GLU A 31 -17.18 68.30 28.10
C GLU A 31 -16.01 68.88 28.91
N LYS A 32 -16.26 69.92 29.73
CA LYS A 32 -15.22 70.54 30.56
C LYS A 32 -14.58 69.53 31.50
N LEU A 33 -15.37 68.62 32.04
CA LEU A 33 -14.92 67.63 33.02
C LEU A 33 -14.16 66.49 32.37
N LEU A 34 -14.63 65.96 31.24
CA LEU A 34 -13.88 64.96 30.47
C LEU A 34 -12.53 65.53 30.01
N LYS A 35 -12.45 66.83 29.69
CA LYS A 35 -11.18 67.52 29.41
C LYS A 35 -10.28 67.68 30.64
N VAL A 36 -10.83 67.84 31.84
CA VAL A 36 -10.04 67.82 33.09
C VAL A 36 -9.52 66.42 33.35
N GLU A 37 -10.36 65.40 33.25
CA GLU A 37 -9.97 64.01 33.44
C GLU A 37 -8.92 63.58 32.41
N GLN A 38 -9.02 64.04 31.16
CA GLN A 38 -8.00 63.84 30.14
C GLN A 38 -6.63 64.44 30.53
N LYS A 39 -6.60 65.60 31.18
CA LYS A 39 -5.34 66.19 31.66
C LYS A 39 -4.73 65.37 32.79
N LEU A 40 -5.57 64.73 33.61
CA LEU A 40 -5.15 63.86 34.72
C LEU A 40 -4.74 62.47 34.21
N ASN A 41 -5.36 61.98 33.13
CA ASN A 41 -5.11 60.69 32.49
C ASN A 41 -4.78 60.87 31.00
N PRO A 42 -3.49 61.01 30.63
CA PRO A 42 -3.06 61.23 29.24
C PRO A 42 -3.47 60.10 28.26
N ASP A 43 -3.71 58.89 28.78
CA ASP A 43 -4.19 57.76 27.99
C ASP A 43 -5.66 57.92 27.52
N PHE A 44 -6.37 58.91 28.06
CA PHE A 44 -7.74 59.22 27.68
C PHE A 44 -7.76 60.07 26.40
N LYS A 45 -8.07 59.42 25.27
CA LYS A 45 -7.98 60.02 23.94
C LYS A 45 -9.03 61.11 23.73
N ALA A 46 -8.60 62.24 23.17
CA ALA A 46 -9.49 63.36 22.84
C ALA A 46 -10.59 62.96 21.85
N THR A 47 -10.26 62.04 20.93
CA THR A 47 -11.19 61.51 19.93
C THR A 47 -12.38 60.79 20.58
N SER A 48 -12.16 59.98 21.62
CA SER A 48 -13.23 59.24 22.30
C SER A 48 -14.15 60.14 23.12
N ILE A 49 -13.61 61.25 23.63
CA ILE A 49 -14.41 62.30 24.28
C ILE A 49 -15.30 62.97 23.24
N GLN A 50 -14.72 63.32 22.08
CA GLN A 50 -15.45 63.99 21.02
C GLN A 50 -16.58 63.11 20.47
N VAL A 51 -16.30 61.83 20.17
CA VAL A 51 -17.32 60.86 19.71
C VAL A 51 -18.46 60.71 20.73
N PHE A 52 -18.14 60.68 22.03
CA PHE A 52 -19.16 60.65 23.08
C PHE A 52 -20.02 61.94 23.11
N LEU A 53 -19.38 63.11 23.09
CA LEU A 53 -20.08 64.39 23.08
C LEU A 53 -20.93 64.59 21.83
N ASP A 54 -20.47 64.10 20.68
CA ASP A 54 -21.22 64.14 19.43
C ASP A 54 -22.46 63.25 19.52
N SER A 55 -22.36 62.06 20.13
CA SER A 55 -23.52 61.20 20.35
C SER A 55 -24.58 61.84 21.25
N LEU A 56 -24.18 62.57 22.31
CA LEU A 56 -25.11 63.29 23.18
C LEU A 56 -25.87 64.40 22.45
N LYS A 57 -25.26 64.98 21.42
CA LYS A 57 -25.85 66.07 20.63
C LYS A 57 -26.70 65.55 19.46
N GLN A 58 -26.24 64.50 18.80
CA GLN A 58 -26.78 64.05 17.51
C GLN A 58 -27.76 62.88 17.67
N GLU A 59 -27.52 61.98 18.63
CA GLU A 59 -28.28 60.74 18.82
C GLU A 59 -28.61 60.50 20.31
N PRO A 60 -29.33 61.43 20.98
CA PRO A 60 -29.61 61.33 22.42
C PRO A 60 -30.42 60.08 22.78
N ASP A 61 -31.31 59.61 21.90
CA ASP A 61 -32.08 58.39 22.10
C ASP A 61 -31.21 57.13 22.15
N GLY A 62 -30.08 57.11 21.43
CA GLY A 62 -29.09 56.04 21.54
C GLY A 62 -28.44 55.97 22.92
N VAL A 63 -28.13 57.13 23.51
CA VAL A 63 -27.62 57.21 24.88
C VAL A 63 -28.67 56.76 25.89
N ARG A 64 -29.92 57.21 25.75
CA ARG A 64 -31.05 56.76 26.58
C ARG A 64 -31.26 55.24 26.50
N PHE A 65 -31.16 54.69 25.29
CA PHE A 65 -31.30 53.26 25.06
C PHE A 65 -30.27 52.44 25.85
N LEU A 66 -29.01 52.89 25.92
CA LEU A 66 -27.97 52.24 26.73
C LEU A 66 -28.36 52.15 28.21
N PHE A 67 -28.88 53.24 28.79
CA PHE A 67 -29.30 53.24 30.19
C PHE A 67 -30.52 52.36 30.44
N LYS A 68 -31.48 52.32 29.50
CA LYS A 68 -32.66 51.45 29.61
C LYS A 68 -32.30 49.96 29.45
N ASN A 69 -31.18 49.65 28.81
CA ASN A 69 -30.69 48.30 28.53
C ASN A 69 -29.39 48.01 29.31
N GLU A 70 -29.50 47.94 30.64
CA GLU A 70 -28.36 47.77 31.57
C GLU A 70 -27.39 46.63 31.22
N ASN A 71 -27.89 45.52 30.68
CA ASN A 71 -27.06 44.39 30.29
C ASN A 71 -26.08 44.74 29.15
N LEU A 72 -26.51 45.54 28.17
CA LEU A 72 -25.63 46.03 27.11
C LEU A 72 -24.56 46.95 27.70
N MET A 73 -24.93 47.81 28.64
CA MET A 73 -23.95 48.66 29.36
C MET A 73 -22.96 47.85 30.19
N HIS A 74 -23.41 46.83 30.92
CA HIS A 74 -22.53 45.96 31.69
C HIS A 74 -21.59 45.14 30.80
N LEU A 75 -22.06 44.69 29.64
CA LEU A 75 -21.24 44.02 28.64
C LEU A 75 -20.12 44.94 28.15
N LEU A 76 -20.47 46.16 27.72
CA LEU A 76 -19.53 47.11 27.15
C LEU A 76 -18.53 47.64 28.19
N THR A 77 -18.96 47.80 29.45
CA THR A 77 -18.08 48.17 30.57
C THR A 77 -17.34 46.98 31.18
N ARG A 78 -17.52 45.77 30.63
CA ARG A 78 -16.90 44.52 31.09
C ARG A 78 -17.23 44.14 32.54
N SER A 79 -18.39 44.56 33.01
CA SER A 79 -18.91 44.32 34.37
C SER A 79 -19.76 43.05 34.44
N PHE A 80 -19.18 41.91 34.06
CA PHE A 80 -19.93 40.65 33.88
C PHE A 80 -20.73 40.20 35.11
N SER A 81 -20.19 40.37 36.33
CA SER A 81 -20.86 39.98 37.58
C SER A 81 -22.16 40.73 37.87
N LYS A 82 -22.41 41.84 37.17
CA LYS A 82 -23.63 42.66 37.31
C LYS A 82 -24.67 42.35 36.22
N MET A 83 -24.35 41.50 35.25
CA MET A 83 -25.29 41.14 34.18
C MET A 83 -26.40 40.23 34.71
N LYS A 84 -27.63 40.48 34.25
CA LYS A 84 -28.76 39.58 34.45
C LYS A 84 -28.64 38.41 33.48
N LYS A 85 -28.99 37.20 33.95
CA LYS A 85 -28.94 35.98 33.13
C LYS A 85 -29.91 36.02 31.95
N GLU A 86 -31.14 36.44 32.22
CA GLU A 86 -32.15 36.65 31.19
C GLU A 86 -32.07 38.09 30.71
N VAL A 87 -31.88 38.25 29.40
CA VAL A 87 -31.79 39.54 28.73
C VAL A 87 -33.10 39.75 27.98
N THR A 88 -33.75 40.88 28.24
CA THR A 88 -34.91 41.32 27.46
C THR A 88 -34.57 42.69 26.89
N VAL A 89 -34.55 42.80 25.56
CA VAL A 89 -34.27 44.07 24.89
C VAL A 89 -35.47 44.99 25.05
N ASN A 90 -35.28 46.14 25.70
CA ASN A 90 -36.33 47.13 25.86
C ASN A 90 -36.24 48.17 24.73
N MET A 91 -37.08 47.98 23.71
CA MET A 91 -37.24 48.90 22.57
C MET A 91 -38.38 49.92 22.75
N GLU A 92 -39.12 49.85 23.86
CA GLU A 92 -40.28 50.73 24.07
C GLU A 92 -39.84 52.19 24.10
N GLY A 93 -40.36 52.98 23.16
CA GLY A 93 -40.03 54.40 23.00
C GLY A 93 -38.80 54.68 22.12
N PHE A 94 -38.28 53.68 21.40
CA PHE A 94 -37.13 53.85 20.50
C PHE A 94 -37.42 53.31 19.09
N GLU A 95 -36.99 54.04 18.07
CA GLU A 95 -37.03 53.58 16.68
C GLU A 95 -35.82 52.69 16.36
N ARG A 96 -36.06 51.55 15.72
CA ARG A 96 -35.02 50.53 15.45
C ARG A 96 -33.87 51.10 14.62
N ASP A 97 -34.17 51.80 13.53
CA ASP A 97 -33.16 52.33 12.60
C ASP A 97 -32.27 53.38 13.26
N THR A 98 -32.83 54.21 14.14
CA THR A 98 -32.11 55.21 14.93
C THR A 98 -31.12 54.54 15.89
N ILE A 99 -31.55 53.49 16.59
CA ILE A 99 -30.65 52.74 17.48
C ILE A 99 -29.59 51.99 16.69
N TYR A 100 -29.94 51.37 15.56
CA TYR A 100 -28.98 50.71 14.68
C TYR A 100 -27.90 51.67 14.18
N LYS A 101 -28.30 52.87 13.74
CA LYS A 101 -27.36 53.93 13.33
C LYS A 101 -26.45 54.34 14.47
N PHE A 102 -26.99 54.57 15.66
CA PHE A 102 -26.20 54.87 16.85
C PHE A 102 -25.18 53.78 17.18
N MET A 103 -25.60 52.50 17.16
CA MET A 103 -24.73 51.36 17.39
C MET A 103 -23.59 51.30 16.35
N SER A 104 -23.90 51.59 15.09
CA SER A 104 -22.96 51.55 13.97
C SER A 104 -21.95 52.71 13.97
N GLU A 105 -22.41 53.92 14.25
CA GLU A 105 -21.56 55.14 14.17
C GLU A 105 -20.75 55.38 15.45
N PHE A 106 -21.31 55.10 16.63
CA PHE A 106 -20.70 55.51 17.90
C PHE A 106 -20.17 54.35 18.76
N LEU A 107 -20.77 53.16 18.66
CA LEU A 107 -20.46 52.04 19.57
C LEU A 107 -19.77 50.84 18.93
N LYS A 108 -19.72 50.76 17.59
CA LYS A 108 -19.18 49.61 16.86
C LYS A 108 -17.80 49.17 17.36
N GLU A 109 -16.89 50.11 17.60
CA GLU A 109 -15.55 49.80 18.11
C GLU A 109 -15.59 49.19 19.52
N ASP A 110 -16.34 49.80 20.44
CA ASP A 110 -16.51 49.33 21.82
C ASP A 110 -17.16 47.94 21.90
N VAL A 111 -18.17 47.70 21.06
CA VAL A 111 -18.85 46.40 20.95
C VAL A 111 -17.86 45.34 20.45
N ASN A 112 -17.14 45.63 19.36
CA ASN A 112 -16.15 44.72 18.80
C ASN A 112 -15.00 44.43 19.77
N GLU A 113 -14.50 45.45 20.49
CA GLU A 113 -13.47 45.29 21.52
C GLU A 113 -13.96 44.38 22.66
N SER A 114 -15.23 44.51 23.05
CA SER A 114 -15.86 43.66 24.06
C SER A 114 -15.98 42.21 23.59
N VAL A 115 -16.43 41.98 22.34
CA VAL A 115 -16.45 40.64 21.73
C VAL A 115 -15.04 40.01 21.76
N TYR A 116 -14.01 40.73 21.31
CA TYR A 116 -12.63 40.22 21.37
C TYR A 116 -12.19 39.89 22.79
N TYR A 117 -12.47 40.77 23.76
CA TYR A 117 -12.13 40.55 25.16
C TYR A 117 -12.74 39.24 25.69
N TYR A 118 -14.04 39.03 25.46
CA TYR A 118 -14.77 37.87 25.98
C TYR A 118 -14.35 36.56 25.32
N PHE A 119 -14.14 36.55 24.00
CA PHE A 119 -13.59 35.38 23.31
C PHE A 119 -12.19 35.01 23.80
N ASN A 120 -11.31 36.00 24.01
CA ASN A 120 -9.95 35.76 24.50
C ASN A 120 -9.92 35.26 25.96
N LYS A 121 -10.92 35.64 26.76
CA LYS A 121 -11.08 35.18 28.14
C LYS A 121 -11.85 33.86 28.26
N GLU A 122 -12.34 33.32 27.14
CA GLU A 122 -13.19 32.12 27.10
C GLU A 122 -14.48 32.25 27.93
N ILE A 123 -15.06 33.46 27.97
CA ILE A 123 -16.32 33.74 28.67
C ILE A 123 -17.37 34.10 27.62
N TYR A 124 -18.24 33.14 27.25
CA TYR A 124 -19.13 33.27 26.09
C TYR A 124 -20.54 33.78 26.42
N GLU A 125 -20.97 33.71 27.68
CA GLU A 125 -22.29 34.17 28.13
C GLU A 125 -22.57 35.65 27.79
N PRO A 126 -21.64 36.61 27.98
CA PRO A 126 -21.83 38.00 27.55
C PRO A 126 -22.08 38.13 26.05
N VAL A 127 -21.31 37.41 25.22
CA VAL A 127 -21.48 37.45 23.76
C VAL A 127 -22.82 36.82 23.37
N THR A 128 -23.24 35.76 24.05
CA THR A 128 -24.56 35.15 23.86
C THR A 128 -25.69 36.12 24.19
N ASN A 129 -25.52 36.90 25.26
CA ASN A 129 -26.45 37.95 25.66
C ASN A 129 -26.48 39.12 24.68
N LEU A 130 -25.35 39.43 24.04
CA LEU A 130 -25.28 40.44 22.99
C LEU A 130 -26.15 40.08 21.78
N LEU A 131 -26.27 38.79 21.44
CA LEU A 131 -27.09 38.34 20.30
C LEU A 131 -28.60 38.59 20.46
N GLU A 132 -29.09 38.87 21.66
CA GLU A 132 -30.48 39.36 21.82
C GLU A 132 -30.70 40.71 21.14
N TYR A 133 -29.64 41.49 21.00
CA TYR A 133 -29.66 42.79 20.34
C TYR A 133 -29.38 42.70 18.83
N ARG A 134 -29.41 41.50 18.22
CA ARG A 134 -28.97 41.27 16.82
C ARG A 134 -29.60 42.22 15.78
N GLU A 135 -30.85 42.61 15.97
CA GLU A 135 -31.58 43.47 15.01
C GLU A 135 -31.07 44.93 14.98
N ILE A 136 -30.32 45.35 16.00
CA ILE A 136 -29.76 46.70 16.12
C ILE A 136 -28.23 46.69 16.14
N LEU A 137 -27.59 45.53 16.00
CA LEU A 137 -26.14 45.41 15.95
C LEU A 137 -25.63 45.64 14.53
N PRO A 138 -24.46 46.28 14.36
CA PRO A 138 -23.84 46.43 13.05
C PRO A 138 -23.52 45.05 12.44
N ASP A 139 -23.75 44.89 11.14
CA ASP A 139 -23.50 43.64 10.42
C ASP A 139 -22.06 43.13 10.62
N GLU A 140 -21.07 44.03 10.67
CA GLU A 140 -19.68 43.62 10.85
C GLU A 140 -19.39 43.08 12.26
N THR A 141 -20.18 43.47 13.26
CA THR A 141 -20.12 42.90 14.61
C THR A 141 -20.68 41.49 14.62
N LEU A 142 -21.81 41.25 13.95
CA LEU A 142 -22.38 39.91 13.82
C LEU A 142 -21.41 38.98 13.08
N GLU A 143 -20.82 39.46 11.98
CA GLU A 143 -19.81 38.74 11.23
C GLU A 143 -18.54 38.45 12.06
N LEU A 144 -18.13 39.38 12.92
CA LEU A 144 -17.02 39.16 13.85
C LEU A 144 -17.33 38.04 14.85
N ILE A 145 -18.53 38.02 15.44
CA ILE A 145 -18.95 36.97 16.37
C ILE A 145 -18.98 35.62 15.64
N ARG A 146 -19.52 35.58 14.42
CA ARG A 146 -19.56 34.37 13.57
C ARG A 146 -18.16 33.82 13.31
N LYS A 147 -17.26 34.62 12.75
CA LYS A 147 -15.87 34.22 12.46
C LYS A 147 -15.11 33.75 13.69
N ARG A 148 -15.31 34.41 14.84
CA ARG A 148 -14.67 34.01 16.11
C ARG A 148 -15.21 32.69 16.63
N THR A 149 -16.50 32.46 16.46
CA THR A 149 -17.16 31.19 16.83
C THR A 149 -16.68 30.05 15.94
N GLU A 150 -16.69 30.25 14.61
CA GLU A 150 -16.16 29.29 13.63
C GLU A 150 -14.71 28.93 13.94
N GLY A 151 -13.83 29.93 14.12
CA GLY A 151 -12.42 29.69 14.41
C GLY A 151 -12.21 28.92 15.72
N LYS A 152 -13.07 29.12 16.72
CA LYS A 152 -13.04 28.33 17.96
C LYS A 152 -13.52 26.90 17.73
N ILE A 153 -14.56 26.68 16.93
CA ILE A 153 -15.03 25.33 16.58
C ILE A 153 -13.95 24.58 15.79
N ASP A 154 -13.33 25.23 14.80
CA ASP A 154 -12.24 24.63 14.01
C ASP A 154 -11.06 24.24 14.92
N PHE A 155 -10.71 25.09 15.89
CA PHE A 155 -9.73 24.74 16.91
C PHE A 155 -10.15 23.53 17.75
N LEU A 156 -11.41 23.48 18.20
CA LEU A 156 -11.95 22.37 18.98
C LEU A 156 -11.98 21.05 18.20
N LEU A 157 -12.39 21.08 16.92
CA LEU A 157 -12.37 19.94 16.01
C LEU A 157 -10.94 19.40 15.83
N ASN A 158 -9.97 20.28 15.65
CA ASN A 158 -8.56 19.92 15.48
C ASN A 158 -7.87 19.42 16.78
N THR A 159 -8.48 19.65 17.94
CA THR A 159 -7.95 19.24 19.25
C THR A 159 -8.85 18.24 19.99
N ALA A 160 -9.86 17.70 19.29
CA ALA A 160 -10.89 16.84 19.86
C ALA A 160 -10.29 15.57 20.52
N ASP A 161 -9.20 15.02 19.96
CA ASP A 161 -8.46 13.87 20.48
C ASP A 161 -7.81 14.14 21.86
N LYS A 162 -7.37 15.37 22.11
CA LYS A 162 -6.68 15.77 23.35
C LYS A 162 -7.65 16.27 24.42
N LEU A 163 -8.83 16.74 24.02
CA LEU A 163 -9.82 17.36 24.91
C LEU A 163 -10.79 16.36 25.58
N ILE A 164 -10.70 15.06 25.26
CA ILE A 164 -11.51 13.98 25.85
C ILE A 164 -11.36 13.92 27.38
N HIS A 165 -10.18 14.23 27.90
CA HIS A 165 -9.86 14.09 29.33
C HIS A 165 -10.04 15.37 30.16
N LYS A 166 -10.42 16.49 29.52
CA LYS A 166 -10.71 17.74 30.23
C LYS A 166 -12.20 18.03 30.14
N SER A 167 -12.95 17.53 31.13
CA SER A 167 -14.29 18.04 31.45
C SER A 167 -14.13 19.51 31.84
N SER A 168 -14.36 20.40 30.89
CA SER A 168 -14.26 21.83 31.11
C SER A 168 -15.66 22.43 31.16
N PRO A 169 -16.03 23.14 32.24
CA PRO A 169 -17.32 23.83 32.36
C PRO A 169 -17.52 24.95 31.31
N TYR A 170 -16.48 25.30 30.54
CA TYR A 170 -16.55 26.29 29.46
C TYR A 170 -17.25 25.77 28.19
N LYS A 171 -17.56 24.47 28.12
CA LYS A 171 -18.19 23.86 26.93
C LYS A 171 -19.65 24.30 26.76
N ASP A 172 -20.41 24.39 27.85
CA ASP A 172 -21.86 24.60 27.75
C ASP A 172 -22.21 26.02 27.27
N SER A 173 -21.56 27.04 27.82
CA SER A 173 -21.81 28.44 27.40
C SER A 173 -21.36 28.73 25.96
N PHE A 174 -20.32 28.04 25.48
CA PHE A 174 -19.92 28.12 24.09
C PHE A 174 -20.95 27.47 23.15
N PHE A 175 -21.51 26.33 23.53
CA PHE A 175 -22.55 25.69 22.73
C PHE A 175 -23.86 26.47 22.70
N THR A 176 -24.23 27.11 23.82
CA THR A 176 -25.39 28.02 23.82
C THR A 176 -25.16 29.21 22.88
N LEU A 177 -23.93 29.76 22.83
CA LEU A 177 -23.59 30.80 21.85
C LEU A 177 -23.80 30.30 20.41
N THR A 178 -23.35 29.09 20.09
CA THR A 178 -23.47 28.52 18.74
C THR A 178 -24.93 28.27 18.34
N GLU A 179 -25.75 27.78 19.27
CA GLU A 179 -27.18 27.56 19.02
C GLU A 179 -27.91 28.88 18.76
N LYS A 180 -27.53 29.94 19.48
CA LYS A 180 -28.16 31.26 19.36
C LYS A 180 -27.71 32.05 18.14
N LEU A 181 -26.56 31.71 17.56
CA LEU A 181 -26.11 32.30 16.29
C LEU A 181 -27.01 31.91 15.12
N ASP A 182 -27.68 30.76 15.19
CA ASP A 182 -28.61 30.27 14.17
C ASP A 182 -27.96 30.24 12.76
N ASP A 183 -26.70 29.79 12.70
CA ASP A 183 -25.92 29.68 11.46
C ASP A 183 -25.72 28.20 11.11
N ASP A 184 -26.14 27.81 9.90
CA ASP A 184 -26.13 26.43 9.43
C ASP A 184 -24.72 25.82 9.42
N GLU A 185 -23.70 26.58 8.99
CA GLU A 185 -22.32 26.09 8.89
C GLU A 185 -21.72 25.88 10.28
N VAL A 186 -21.92 26.84 11.18
CA VAL A 186 -21.52 26.76 12.59
C VAL A 186 -22.20 25.56 13.25
N THR A 187 -23.49 25.36 13.00
CA THR A 187 -24.29 24.27 13.56
C THR A 187 -23.78 22.90 13.10
N GLU A 188 -23.55 22.72 11.78
CA GLU A 188 -23.00 21.46 11.24
C GLU A 188 -21.64 21.11 11.86
N LYS A 189 -20.76 22.12 12.04
CA LYS A 189 -19.45 21.91 12.66
C LYS A 189 -19.55 21.58 14.16
N VAL A 190 -20.50 22.18 14.88
CA VAL A 190 -20.78 21.86 16.30
C VAL A 190 -21.30 20.44 16.44
N ASP A 191 -22.23 20.02 15.59
CA ASP A 191 -22.77 18.66 15.60
C ASP A 191 -21.69 17.64 15.28
N LEU A 192 -20.81 17.93 14.32
CA LEU A 192 -19.63 17.12 14.06
C LEU A 192 -18.73 17.01 15.30
N PHE A 193 -18.48 18.11 16.01
CA PHE A 193 -17.69 18.10 17.23
C PHE A 193 -18.35 17.30 18.36
N ARG A 194 -19.66 17.46 18.59
CA ARG A 194 -20.46 16.68 19.55
C ARG A 194 -20.42 15.19 19.21
N TYR A 195 -20.57 14.84 17.93
CA TYR A 195 -20.45 13.46 17.44
C TYR A 195 -19.06 12.89 17.72
N LEU A 196 -17.99 13.64 17.42
CA LEU A 196 -16.62 13.20 17.70
C LEU A 196 -16.40 12.98 19.20
N LEU A 197 -16.82 13.91 20.07
CA LEU A 197 -16.75 13.73 21.53
C LEU A 197 -17.50 12.48 21.99
N THR A 198 -18.67 12.21 21.42
CA THR A 198 -19.48 11.02 21.71
C THR A 198 -18.79 9.74 21.22
N LYS A 199 -18.29 9.73 19.98
CA LYS A 199 -17.54 8.60 19.41
C LYS A 199 -16.27 8.30 20.21
N TYR A 200 -15.54 9.31 20.65
CA TYR A 200 -14.33 9.14 21.43
C TYR A 200 -14.59 8.73 22.88
N SER A 201 -15.65 9.26 23.51
CA SER A 201 -16.06 8.82 24.86
C SER A 201 -16.61 7.40 24.86
N LEU A 202 -17.35 7.00 23.81
CA LEU A 202 -17.75 5.60 23.58
C LEU A 202 -16.58 4.71 23.15
N GLY A 203 -15.55 5.27 22.51
CA GLY A 203 -14.31 4.58 22.14
C GLY A 203 -13.43 4.19 23.33
N VAL A 204 -13.74 4.67 24.54
CA VAL A 204 -13.17 4.17 25.81
C VAL A 204 -13.75 2.80 26.19
N ILE A 205 -14.82 2.33 25.53
CA ILE A 205 -15.35 0.97 25.67
C ILE A 205 -14.64 0.04 24.68
N GLN A 206 -13.42 -0.35 25.05
CA GLN A 206 -12.83 -1.69 24.94
C GLN A 206 -13.15 -2.63 23.75
N ASP A 207 -13.37 -2.16 22.52
CA ASP A 207 -13.37 -3.05 21.35
C ASP A 207 -11.92 -3.36 20.93
N ARG A 208 -11.49 -4.62 21.10
CA ARG A 208 -10.17 -5.11 20.63
C ARG A 208 -10.03 -4.85 19.12
N GLY A 209 -8.83 -4.51 18.64
CA GLY A 209 -8.60 -4.01 17.26
C GLY A 209 -9.20 -4.84 16.12
N ILE A 210 -9.35 -6.16 16.29
CA ILE A 210 -9.99 -7.02 15.28
C ILE A 210 -11.52 -6.85 15.21
N VAL A 211 -12.16 -6.56 16.34
CA VAL A 211 -13.61 -6.29 16.41
C VAL A 211 -13.91 -4.95 15.74
N VAL A 212 -13.09 -3.94 16.01
CA VAL A 212 -13.15 -2.63 15.33
C VAL A 212 -12.98 -2.80 13.83
N PHE A 213 -12.03 -3.65 13.39
CA PHE A 213 -11.81 -3.94 11.98
C PHE A 213 -13.08 -4.47 11.28
N PHE A 214 -13.71 -5.52 11.81
CA PHE A 214 -14.92 -6.09 11.20
C PHE A 214 -16.13 -5.16 11.29
N LYS A 215 -16.21 -4.36 12.35
CA LYS A 215 -17.27 -3.35 12.54
C LYS A 215 -17.15 -2.21 11.52
N THR A 216 -15.93 -1.74 11.23
CA THR A 216 -15.67 -0.73 10.19
C THR A 216 -15.99 -1.27 8.79
N ILE A 217 -15.63 -2.52 8.49
CA ILE A 217 -15.96 -3.14 7.19
C ILE A 217 -17.46 -3.33 7.02
N SER A 218 -18.14 -3.89 8.01
CA SER A 218 -19.59 -4.11 7.95
C SER A 218 -20.37 -2.79 7.86
N LYS A 219 -20.02 -1.77 8.65
CA LYS A 219 -20.63 -0.44 8.55
C LYS A 219 -20.33 0.26 7.23
N GLY A 220 -19.13 0.11 6.68
CA GLY A 220 -18.79 0.66 5.36
C GLY A 220 -19.58 0.02 4.23
N LEU A 221 -19.75 -1.30 4.26
CA LEU A 221 -20.61 -2.03 3.32
C LEU A 221 -22.09 -1.61 3.45
N TYR A 222 -22.57 -1.43 4.68
CA TYR A 222 -23.92 -0.90 4.94
C TYR A 222 -24.12 0.48 4.30
N TRP A 223 -23.18 1.40 4.49
CA TRP A 223 -23.26 2.78 3.96
C TRP A 223 -22.96 2.93 2.46
N LEU A 224 -22.41 1.89 1.82
CA LEU A 224 -22.34 1.80 0.36
C LEU A 224 -23.71 1.50 -0.25
N GLY A 225 -24.54 0.69 0.43
CA GLY A 225 -25.87 0.31 -0.03
C GLY A 225 -26.99 1.27 0.39
N ASN A 226 -26.80 2.02 1.48
CA ASN A 226 -27.83 2.90 2.04
C ASN A 226 -27.56 4.39 1.82
N THR A 227 -28.63 5.13 1.51
CA THR A 227 -28.62 6.58 1.36
C THR A 227 -29.05 7.25 2.67
N PRO A 228 -28.30 8.24 3.17
CA PRO A 228 -28.59 8.89 4.44
C PRO A 228 -29.84 9.77 4.33
N LYS A 229 -30.71 9.71 5.34
CA LYS A 229 -32.01 10.39 5.39
C LYS A 229 -31.99 11.70 6.18
N ASN A 230 -31.06 11.85 7.12
CA ASN A 230 -30.87 13.06 7.93
C ASN A 230 -29.39 13.52 7.93
N ILE A 231 -29.12 14.68 8.54
CA ILE A 231 -27.77 15.28 8.58
C ILE A 231 -26.80 14.40 9.40
N GLU A 232 -27.26 13.85 10.52
CA GLU A 232 -26.48 12.93 11.36
C GLU A 232 -26.02 11.69 10.58
N GLU A 233 -26.91 11.09 9.79
CA GLU A 233 -26.62 9.95 8.92
C GLU A 233 -25.66 10.33 7.78
N LYS A 234 -25.76 11.54 7.22
CA LYS A 234 -24.80 12.03 6.21
C LYS A 234 -23.39 12.14 6.78
N ILE A 235 -23.27 12.67 8.00
CA ILE A 235 -22.00 12.83 8.71
C ILE A 235 -21.43 11.45 9.09
N GLU A 236 -22.26 10.54 9.65
CA GLU A 236 -21.84 9.18 9.98
C GLU A 236 -21.34 8.45 8.72
N ARG A 237 -22.08 8.52 7.61
CA ARG A 237 -21.70 7.93 6.33
C ARG A 237 -20.35 8.42 5.84
N LYS A 238 -20.11 9.74 5.86
CA LYS A 238 -18.86 10.34 5.39
C LYS A 238 -17.66 9.84 6.20
N LEU A 239 -17.80 9.76 7.52
CA LEU A 239 -16.75 9.28 8.41
C LEU A 239 -16.51 7.78 8.27
N VAL A 240 -17.58 6.97 8.24
CA VAL A 240 -17.48 5.52 8.07
C VAL A 240 -16.85 5.15 6.73
N LEU A 241 -17.26 5.82 5.63
CA LEU A 241 -16.70 5.52 4.31
C LEU A 241 -15.23 5.92 4.21
N LYS A 242 -14.80 7.01 4.86
CA LYS A 242 -13.38 7.38 4.93
C LYS A 242 -12.54 6.28 5.59
N ASP A 243 -12.98 5.81 6.77
CA ASP A 243 -12.31 4.75 7.52
C ASP A 243 -12.34 3.42 6.75
N PHE A 244 -13.45 3.14 6.05
CA PHE A 244 -13.63 1.96 5.20
C PHE A 244 -12.68 1.94 3.99
N TRP A 245 -12.54 3.05 3.26
CA TRP A 245 -11.63 3.14 2.11
C TRP A 245 -10.17 2.99 2.52
N LEU A 246 -9.78 3.57 3.65
CA LEU A 246 -8.45 3.37 4.21
C LEU A 246 -8.18 1.88 4.49
N MET A 247 -9.15 1.18 5.07
CA MET A 247 -9.06 -0.24 5.40
C MET A 247 -8.98 -1.13 4.16
N ILE A 248 -9.78 -0.83 3.11
CA ILE A 248 -9.65 -1.50 1.81
C ILE A 248 -8.26 -1.24 1.21
N GLY A 249 -7.72 -0.03 1.32
CA GLY A 249 -6.37 0.29 0.85
C GLY A 249 -5.30 -0.58 1.53
N ILE A 250 -5.35 -0.69 2.86
CA ILE A 250 -4.43 -1.55 3.62
C ILE A 250 -4.58 -3.02 3.22
N LEU A 251 -5.82 -3.53 3.14
CA LEU A 251 -6.08 -4.91 2.69
C LEU A 251 -5.57 -5.17 1.28
N SER A 252 -5.70 -4.21 0.37
CA SER A 252 -5.20 -4.33 -1.00
C SER A 252 -3.68 -4.43 -1.04
N VAL A 253 -2.98 -3.62 -0.23
CA VAL A 253 -1.52 -3.70 -0.11
C VAL A 253 -1.09 -5.04 0.47
N ILE A 254 -1.72 -5.51 1.55
CA ILE A 254 -1.44 -6.83 2.14
C ILE A 254 -1.70 -7.93 1.12
N PHE A 255 -2.81 -7.87 0.39
CA PHE A 255 -3.15 -8.85 -0.64
C PHE A 255 -2.11 -8.89 -1.75
N VAL A 256 -1.65 -7.74 -2.24
CA VAL A 256 -0.58 -7.64 -3.25
C VAL A 256 0.73 -8.22 -2.70
N LEU A 257 1.11 -7.91 -1.46
CA LEU A 257 2.30 -8.49 -0.82
C LEU A 257 2.20 -10.01 -0.67
N CYS A 258 1.04 -10.54 -0.26
CA CYS A 258 0.78 -11.98 -0.17
C CYS A 258 0.86 -12.64 -1.54
N LEU A 259 0.24 -12.05 -2.58
CA LEU A 259 0.33 -12.55 -3.94
C LEU A 259 1.79 -12.56 -4.44
N SER A 260 2.52 -11.50 -4.14
CA SER A 260 3.93 -11.35 -4.51
C SER A 260 4.78 -12.40 -3.82
N ALA A 261 4.54 -12.68 -2.53
CA ALA A 261 5.20 -13.74 -1.78
C ALA A 261 4.85 -15.15 -2.30
N ILE A 262 3.61 -15.39 -2.70
CA ILE A 262 3.18 -16.66 -3.31
C ILE A 262 3.86 -16.85 -4.67
N ILE A 263 3.85 -15.84 -5.53
CA ILE A 263 4.52 -15.86 -6.84
C ILE A 263 6.02 -16.08 -6.64
N TYR A 264 6.66 -15.32 -5.75
CA TYR A 264 8.08 -15.47 -5.44
C TYR A 264 8.42 -16.86 -4.89
N SER A 265 7.62 -17.39 -3.96
CA SER A 265 7.79 -18.75 -3.44
C SER A 265 7.65 -19.82 -4.51
N SER A 266 6.69 -19.65 -5.43
CA SER A 266 6.49 -20.58 -6.55
C SER A 266 7.65 -20.55 -7.54
N TYR A 267 8.20 -19.36 -7.82
CA TYR A 267 9.37 -19.17 -8.67
C TYR A 267 10.61 -19.82 -8.05
N ASN A 268 10.85 -19.57 -6.75
CA ASN A 268 12.02 -20.10 -6.05
C ASN A 268 11.96 -21.62 -5.89
N LYS A 269 10.77 -22.21 -5.65
CA LYS A 269 10.58 -23.66 -5.64
C LYS A 269 10.83 -24.29 -7.01
N ALA A 270 10.40 -23.65 -8.10
CA ALA A 270 10.68 -24.10 -9.45
C ALA A 270 12.19 -24.04 -9.77
N GLU A 271 12.87 -22.99 -9.31
CA GLU A 271 14.31 -22.80 -9.49
C GLU A 271 15.13 -23.79 -8.66
N GLU A 272 14.79 -24.02 -7.38
CA GLU A 272 15.42 -25.03 -6.53
C GLU A 272 15.20 -26.46 -7.07
N GLN A 273 14.02 -26.76 -7.59
CA GLN A 273 13.74 -28.05 -8.22
C GLN A 273 14.57 -28.23 -9.48
N LYS A 274 14.68 -27.19 -10.33
CA LYS A 274 15.54 -27.19 -11.52
C LYS A 274 17.02 -27.37 -11.13
N GLN A 275 17.50 -26.73 -10.07
CA GLN A 275 18.87 -26.89 -9.58
C GLN A 275 19.15 -28.28 -8.98
N ARG A 276 18.22 -28.86 -8.20
CA ARG A 276 18.34 -30.23 -7.65
C ARG A 276 18.31 -31.29 -8.74
N GLU A 277 17.44 -31.11 -9.73
CA GLU A 277 17.41 -31.94 -10.92
C GLU A 277 18.73 -31.84 -11.69
N ASN A 278 19.26 -30.63 -11.91
CA ASN A 278 20.53 -30.43 -12.58
C ASN A 278 21.69 -31.07 -11.80
N LYS A 279 21.72 -30.97 -10.47
CA LYS A 279 22.76 -31.58 -9.63
C LYS A 279 22.73 -33.11 -9.65
N ALA A 280 21.55 -33.72 -9.53
CA ALA A 280 21.38 -35.17 -9.65
C ALA A 280 21.69 -35.71 -11.06
N LYS A 281 21.44 -34.90 -12.11
CA LYS A 281 21.79 -35.20 -13.50
C LYS A 281 23.31 -35.16 -13.75
N VAL A 282 24.03 -34.22 -13.13
CA VAL A 282 25.50 -34.10 -13.24
C VAL A 282 26.23 -35.28 -12.56
N GLU A 283 25.76 -35.74 -11.40
CA GLU A 283 26.35 -36.92 -10.73
C GLU A 283 26.15 -38.22 -11.53
N PHE A 284 25.01 -38.36 -12.20
CA PHE A 284 24.70 -39.55 -13.00
C PHE A 284 25.57 -39.69 -14.26
N THR A 285 25.91 -38.58 -14.92
CA THR A 285 26.67 -38.60 -16.19
C THR A 285 28.15 -38.90 -15.97
N LYS A 286 28.73 -38.34 -14.91
CA LYS A 286 30.05 -38.79 -14.42
C LYS A 286 30.02 -40.28 -14.10
N SER A 287 28.88 -40.79 -13.62
CA SER A 287 28.70 -42.20 -13.32
C SER A 287 28.55 -43.09 -14.56
N LEU A 288 27.89 -42.69 -15.66
CA LEU A 288 27.68 -43.59 -16.83
C LEU A 288 28.93 -43.74 -17.71
N LYS A 289 29.63 -42.64 -18.01
CA LYS A 289 30.91 -42.71 -18.75
C LYS A 289 31.92 -43.53 -17.96
N GLY A 290 32.11 -43.22 -16.67
CA GLY A 290 32.95 -44.02 -15.76
C GLY A 290 32.48 -45.47 -15.67
N PHE A 291 31.16 -45.70 -15.59
CA PHE A 291 30.59 -47.05 -15.60
C PHE A 291 30.96 -47.84 -16.88
N LEU A 292 31.00 -47.22 -18.06
CA LEU A 292 31.32 -47.91 -19.30
C LEU A 292 32.83 -48.05 -19.55
N THR A 293 33.65 -47.13 -19.04
CA THR A 293 35.09 -47.07 -19.35
C THR A 293 36.02 -47.49 -18.22
N GLU A 294 35.62 -47.40 -16.96
CA GLU A 294 36.44 -47.76 -15.80
C GLU A 294 36.26 -49.24 -15.38
N PHE A 295 35.39 -49.96 -16.07
CA PHE A 295 35.18 -51.39 -15.85
C PHE A 295 36.43 -52.20 -16.24
N ASP A 296 36.88 -53.02 -15.30
CA ASP A 296 37.95 -53.99 -15.50
C ASP A 296 37.32 -55.39 -15.67
N PRO A 297 37.24 -55.93 -16.90
CA PRO A 297 36.57 -57.21 -17.16
C PRO A 297 37.24 -58.39 -16.45
N THR A 298 38.51 -58.26 -16.05
CA THR A 298 39.22 -59.32 -15.30
C THR A 298 38.70 -59.49 -13.87
N LYS A 299 37.99 -58.49 -13.33
CA LYS A 299 37.44 -58.49 -11.96
C LYS A 299 36.00 -59.02 -11.89
N ALA A 300 35.40 -59.37 -13.02
CA ALA A 300 34.03 -59.86 -13.07
C ALA A 300 33.92 -61.30 -12.55
N THR A 301 33.13 -61.51 -11.49
CA THR A 301 32.96 -62.83 -10.85
C THR A 301 31.66 -63.54 -11.26
N ASN A 302 30.63 -62.82 -11.68
CA ASN A 302 29.34 -63.36 -12.13
C ASN A 302 28.92 -62.73 -13.46
N ILE A 303 29.33 -63.36 -14.56
CA ILE A 303 29.05 -62.92 -15.93
C ILE A 303 27.77 -63.61 -16.42
N GLN A 304 26.75 -62.82 -16.78
CA GLN A 304 25.59 -63.31 -17.50
C GLN A 304 25.56 -62.70 -18.89
N TYR A 305 25.89 -63.49 -19.92
CA TYR A 305 25.85 -63.03 -21.31
C TYR A 305 24.41 -62.65 -21.70
N VAL A 306 24.25 -61.47 -22.31
CA VAL A 306 22.95 -60.93 -22.75
C VAL A 306 22.75 -61.13 -24.25
N ASP A 307 23.78 -61.57 -24.96
CA ASP A 307 23.82 -61.66 -26.43
C ASP A 307 22.66 -62.44 -27.06
N THR A 308 22.05 -63.38 -26.34
CA THR A 308 20.92 -64.17 -26.83
C THR A 308 19.55 -63.48 -26.73
N LEU A 309 19.44 -62.36 -26.00
CA LEU A 309 18.14 -61.72 -25.70
C LEU A 309 17.93 -60.36 -26.38
N LEU A 310 19.01 -59.62 -26.68
CA LEU A 310 18.93 -58.31 -27.34
C LEU A 310 19.12 -58.44 -28.85
N LYS A 311 18.31 -57.71 -29.63
CA LYS A 311 18.41 -57.56 -31.09
C LYS A 311 18.85 -56.14 -31.44
N SER A 312 19.30 -55.92 -32.68
CA SER A 312 19.55 -54.55 -33.15
C SER A 312 18.28 -53.70 -33.03
N GLY A 313 18.43 -52.46 -32.57
CA GLY A 313 17.34 -51.56 -32.23
C GLY A 313 16.85 -51.67 -30.78
N ASP A 314 17.18 -52.73 -30.06
CA ASP A 314 16.85 -52.81 -28.64
C ASP A 314 17.69 -51.82 -27.84
N ASN A 315 17.08 -51.27 -26.78
CA ASN A 315 17.80 -50.46 -25.81
C ASN A 315 18.47 -51.40 -24.80
N PRO A 316 19.82 -51.48 -24.78
CA PRO A 316 20.51 -52.38 -23.85
C PRO A 316 20.37 -51.92 -22.39
N PHE A 317 20.02 -50.65 -22.13
CA PHE A 317 19.84 -50.14 -20.77
C PHE A 317 18.34 -50.07 -20.41
N PRO A 318 17.92 -50.53 -19.22
CA PRO A 318 16.50 -50.53 -18.85
C PRO A 318 15.91 -49.11 -18.89
N LYS A 319 14.67 -48.99 -19.40
CA LYS A 319 13.90 -47.74 -19.58
C LYS A 319 13.80 -46.94 -18.28
N GLU A 320 14.71 -46.00 -18.06
CA GLU A 320 14.38 -44.74 -17.42
C GLU A 320 13.94 -43.80 -18.55
N ALA A 321 12.64 -43.78 -18.82
CA ALA A 321 12.08 -42.78 -19.70
C ALA A 321 12.31 -41.41 -19.08
N LEU A 322 13.41 -40.73 -19.46
CA LEU A 322 13.30 -39.31 -19.72
C LEU A 322 12.28 -39.20 -20.84
N LYS A 323 10.99 -39.13 -20.47
CA LYS A 323 9.94 -38.74 -21.39
C LYS A 323 10.44 -37.44 -22.01
N VAL A 324 10.70 -37.45 -23.31
CA VAL A 324 10.90 -36.21 -24.07
C VAL A 324 9.70 -35.36 -23.70
N THR A 325 9.91 -34.29 -22.92
CA THR A 325 8.82 -33.43 -22.47
C THR A 325 8.11 -32.94 -23.73
N ASN A 326 6.82 -33.30 -23.83
CA ASN A 326 5.96 -33.13 -25.00
C ASN A 326 6.25 -31.79 -25.70
N GLY A 327 6.94 -31.86 -26.83
CA GLY A 327 7.37 -30.65 -27.54
C GLY A 327 8.57 -30.84 -28.44
N ARG A 328 9.48 -31.80 -28.22
CA ARG A 328 10.71 -31.96 -29.02
C ARG A 328 10.78 -33.18 -29.94
N GLU A 329 9.72 -34.00 -30.01
CA GLU A 329 9.67 -35.14 -30.95
C GLU A 329 9.81 -34.72 -32.42
N HIS A 330 9.44 -33.48 -32.76
CA HIS A 330 9.57 -32.92 -34.10
C HIS A 330 11.04 -32.75 -34.56
N LEU A 331 12.01 -32.82 -33.65
CA LEU A 331 13.45 -32.71 -33.97
C LEU A 331 14.10 -34.06 -34.28
N LEU A 332 13.38 -35.18 -34.09
CA LEU A 332 13.91 -36.51 -34.36
C LEU A 332 13.97 -36.78 -35.85
N GLN A 333 15.10 -37.32 -36.30
CA GLN A 333 15.30 -37.81 -37.66
C GLN A 333 15.30 -39.34 -37.64
N THR A 334 14.85 -39.96 -38.73
CA THR A 334 14.94 -41.41 -38.89
C THR A 334 16.17 -41.69 -39.73
N ASN A 335 17.24 -42.15 -39.07
CA ASN A 335 18.49 -42.49 -39.73
C ASN A 335 18.69 -44.01 -39.67
N GLN A 336 19.34 -44.55 -40.70
CA GLN A 336 19.78 -45.92 -40.78
C GLN A 336 21.24 -46.03 -40.30
N PHE A 337 21.51 -47.01 -39.46
CA PHE A 337 22.84 -47.33 -38.95
C PHE A 337 23.18 -48.73 -39.40
N SER A 338 24.11 -48.83 -40.35
CA SER A 338 24.62 -50.09 -40.88
C SER A 338 25.95 -50.41 -40.23
N ASN A 339 26.05 -51.54 -39.54
CA ASN A 339 27.28 -52.00 -38.90
C ASN A 339 27.83 -53.21 -39.65
N GLN A 340 28.87 -53.01 -40.45
CA GLN A 340 29.57 -54.04 -41.22
C GLN A 340 30.88 -54.48 -40.53
N THR A 341 31.01 -54.20 -39.24
CA THR A 341 32.16 -54.60 -38.43
C THR A 341 31.88 -55.91 -37.70
N GLU A 342 32.94 -56.54 -37.19
CA GLU A 342 32.80 -57.67 -36.28
C GLU A 342 32.43 -57.29 -34.84
N TYR A 343 32.26 -55.99 -34.55
CA TYR A 343 31.96 -55.45 -33.23
C TYR A 343 30.49 -55.07 -33.12
N ASP A 344 29.93 -55.16 -31.92
CA ASP A 344 28.65 -54.56 -31.60
C ASP A 344 28.84 -53.09 -31.24
N ILE A 345 27.89 -52.25 -31.64
CA ILE A 345 27.93 -50.80 -31.42
C ILE A 345 26.69 -50.37 -30.65
N ILE A 346 26.88 -49.76 -29.50
CA ILE A 346 25.82 -49.08 -28.76
C ILE A 346 25.87 -47.60 -29.13
N ILE A 347 24.77 -47.11 -29.70
CA ILE A 347 24.63 -45.71 -30.11
C ILE A 347 23.89 -44.96 -29.02
N LEU A 348 24.51 -43.86 -28.60
CA LEU A 348 24.02 -42.93 -27.58
C LEU A 348 23.67 -41.61 -28.29
N SER A 349 22.38 -41.29 -28.49
CA SER A 349 21.93 -40.12 -29.25
C SER A 349 21.33 -38.98 -28.40
N TYR A 350 21.68 -37.72 -28.75
CA TYR A 350 21.42 -36.49 -27.98
C TYR A 350 21.00 -35.29 -28.87
N ASP A 351 20.21 -34.37 -28.31
CA ASP A 351 19.75 -33.12 -28.95
C ASP A 351 20.87 -32.05 -28.98
N ASP A 352 21.05 -31.33 -30.09
CA ASP A 352 22.13 -30.34 -30.36
C ASP A 352 22.18 -29.17 -29.35
N PHE A 353 21.08 -28.88 -28.66
CA PHE A 353 20.99 -27.77 -27.69
C PHE A 353 21.56 -28.11 -26.31
N VAL A 354 22.03 -29.33 -26.12
CA VAL A 354 22.61 -29.81 -24.86
C VAL A 354 23.99 -30.34 -25.17
N ASP A 355 25.01 -29.50 -24.97
CA ASP A 355 26.41 -29.82 -25.25
C ASP A 355 27.01 -30.67 -24.13
N SER A 356 26.32 -31.76 -23.77
CA SER A 356 26.72 -32.63 -22.70
C SER A 356 26.20 -34.05 -22.91
N PHE A 357 27.04 -35.03 -22.56
CA PHE A 357 26.69 -36.46 -22.42
C PHE A 357 25.51 -36.71 -21.46
N GLU A 358 24.93 -35.66 -20.87
CA GLU A 358 24.08 -35.68 -19.69
C GLU A 358 22.62 -36.07 -19.99
N ILE A 359 22.20 -36.09 -21.26
CA ILE A 359 20.81 -36.37 -21.63
C ILE A 359 20.74 -37.24 -22.90
N THR A 360 20.98 -38.56 -22.80
CA THR A 360 20.66 -39.49 -23.90
C THR A 360 19.23 -40.01 -23.77
N PRO A 361 18.25 -39.43 -24.47
CA PRO A 361 16.90 -39.99 -24.53
C PRO A 361 16.84 -41.26 -25.38
N TYR A 362 17.72 -41.41 -26.38
CA TYR A 362 17.70 -42.53 -27.31
C TYR A 362 19.00 -43.32 -27.28
N ARG A 363 18.88 -44.61 -26.97
CA ARG A 363 19.98 -45.57 -26.91
C ARG A 363 19.54 -46.85 -27.57
N PHE A 364 20.36 -47.37 -28.46
CA PHE A 364 20.05 -48.61 -29.15
C PHE A 364 21.32 -49.34 -29.55
N LEU A 365 21.21 -50.66 -29.60
CA LEU A 365 22.26 -51.56 -30.05
C LEU A 365 22.20 -51.71 -31.58
N VAL A 366 23.36 -51.76 -32.23
CA VAL A 366 23.53 -52.19 -33.61
C VAL A 366 24.52 -53.35 -33.60
N LYS A 367 24.03 -54.58 -33.81
CA LYS A 367 24.88 -55.76 -33.78
C LYS A 367 25.83 -55.79 -34.97
N ALA A 368 26.93 -56.53 -34.79
CA ALA A 368 27.85 -56.85 -35.87
C ALA A 368 27.11 -57.41 -37.10
N ASN A 369 27.43 -56.91 -38.29
CA ASN A 369 26.82 -57.27 -39.57
C ASN A 369 25.30 -57.06 -39.66
N ASP A 370 24.76 -56.09 -38.92
CA ASP A 370 23.33 -55.80 -38.90
C ASP A 370 23.05 -54.32 -39.19
N THR A 371 21.79 -53.99 -39.47
CA THR A 371 21.36 -52.64 -39.81
C THR A 371 20.07 -52.28 -39.09
N VAL A 372 20.03 -51.10 -38.50
CA VAL A 372 18.85 -50.60 -37.78
C VAL A 372 18.42 -49.23 -38.29
N SER A 373 17.11 -49.03 -38.48
CA SER A 373 16.52 -47.70 -38.60
C SER A 373 15.97 -47.27 -37.25
N ALA A 374 16.44 -46.13 -36.75
CA ALA A 374 16.02 -45.60 -35.46
C ALA A 374 15.65 -44.12 -35.59
N LYS A 375 14.59 -43.71 -34.88
CA LYS A 375 14.32 -42.30 -34.62
C LYS A 375 15.29 -41.80 -33.56
N ASN A 376 16.05 -40.77 -33.88
CA ASN A 376 17.10 -40.26 -33.03
C ASN A 376 17.36 -38.77 -33.26
N PHE A 377 18.25 -38.23 -32.46
CA PHE A 377 18.80 -36.90 -32.65
C PHE A 377 20.10 -36.96 -33.44
N ARG A 378 20.55 -35.81 -33.96
CA ARG A 378 21.71 -35.68 -34.84
C ARG A 378 23.05 -35.99 -34.19
N VAL A 379 23.16 -35.81 -32.87
CA VAL A 379 24.41 -36.02 -32.14
C VAL A 379 24.47 -37.42 -31.58
N HIS A 380 25.61 -38.07 -31.75
CA HIS A 380 25.86 -39.44 -31.35
C HIS A 380 27.19 -39.59 -30.61
N HIS A 381 27.20 -40.50 -29.64
CA HIS A 381 28.40 -41.11 -29.06
C HIS A 381 28.33 -42.62 -29.24
N LEU A 382 29.48 -43.26 -29.34
CA LEU A 382 29.57 -44.69 -29.65
C LEU A 382 30.25 -45.44 -28.50
N TYR A 383 29.69 -46.58 -28.13
CA TYR A 383 30.38 -47.55 -27.28
C TYR A 383 30.49 -48.85 -28.06
N VAL A 384 31.72 -49.32 -28.28
CA VAL A 384 32.04 -50.38 -29.24
C VAL A 384 32.77 -51.52 -28.53
N GLY A 385 32.37 -52.76 -28.80
CA GLY A 385 33.03 -53.94 -28.25
C GLY A 385 32.41 -55.26 -28.68
N LYS A 386 32.88 -56.35 -28.09
CA LYS A 386 32.35 -57.71 -28.28
C LYS A 386 31.81 -58.26 -26.97
N LYS A 387 30.93 -59.26 -27.09
CA LYS A 387 30.35 -60.04 -25.98
C LYS A 387 29.65 -59.17 -24.94
N LEU A 388 28.46 -58.68 -25.28
CA LEU A 388 27.68 -57.86 -24.36
C LEU A 388 27.17 -58.72 -23.19
N ALA A 389 27.58 -58.36 -21.97
CA ALA A 389 27.25 -59.10 -20.77
C ALA A 389 26.67 -58.20 -19.67
N CYS A 390 25.80 -58.78 -18.85
CA CYS A 390 25.29 -58.19 -17.62
C CYS A 390 26.12 -58.71 -16.45
N PHE A 391 26.37 -57.82 -15.50
CA PHE A 391 27.13 -58.13 -14.29
C PHE A 391 26.21 -57.94 -13.09
N ASN A 392 26.07 -58.99 -12.28
CA ASN A 392 25.49 -58.88 -10.94
C ASN A 392 26.58 -58.30 -10.04
N SER A 393 26.46 -57.05 -9.60
CA SER A 393 27.53 -56.46 -8.80
C SER A 393 27.04 -55.85 -7.49
N ASP A 394 27.76 -56.19 -6.42
CA ASP A 394 27.86 -55.41 -5.17
C ASP A 394 28.88 -54.26 -5.35
N GLU A 395 29.19 -53.85 -6.59
CA GLU A 395 30.20 -52.82 -6.85
C GLU A 395 29.67 -51.43 -6.50
N LYS A 396 30.52 -50.65 -5.82
CA LYS A 396 30.38 -49.22 -5.47
C LYS A 396 30.00 -48.28 -6.62
N TYR A 397 29.99 -48.76 -7.86
CA TYR A 397 29.84 -47.96 -9.07
C TYR A 397 28.53 -48.20 -9.81
N ILE A 398 27.62 -49.02 -9.26
CA ILE A 398 26.23 -49.03 -9.71
C ILE A 398 25.57 -47.76 -9.14
N PRO A 399 25.08 -46.82 -9.98
CA PRO A 399 24.34 -45.67 -9.47
C PRO A 399 23.17 -46.18 -8.60
N PRO A 400 22.90 -45.59 -7.41
CA PRO A 400 22.00 -46.17 -6.40
C PRO A 400 20.61 -46.61 -6.91
N ARG A 401 20.16 -46.05 -8.03
CA ARG A 401 18.87 -46.35 -8.69
C ARG A 401 18.86 -47.65 -9.51
N TYR A 402 20.02 -48.20 -9.89
CA TYR A 402 20.14 -49.46 -10.64
C TYR A 402 20.29 -50.72 -9.76
N SER A 403 20.41 -50.53 -8.44
CA SER A 403 20.55 -51.62 -7.47
C SER A 403 19.38 -52.61 -7.46
N LYS A 404 18.17 -52.19 -7.88
CA LYS A 404 16.95 -53.00 -7.78
C LYS A 404 16.70 -53.96 -8.95
N ARG A 405 17.36 -53.80 -10.11
CA ARG A 405 17.16 -54.67 -11.29
C ARG A 405 18.41 -55.43 -11.76
N LYS A 406 19.55 -55.25 -11.10
CA LYS A 406 20.79 -56.02 -11.27
C LYS A 406 21.20 -56.37 -12.72
N MET A 407 20.96 -55.46 -13.68
CA MET A 407 21.37 -55.66 -15.07
C MET A 407 21.77 -54.32 -15.66
N ALA A 408 23.07 -54.14 -15.85
CA ALA A 408 23.64 -52.99 -16.53
C ALA A 408 24.69 -53.53 -17.51
N PRO A 409 24.35 -53.68 -18.80
CA PRO A 409 25.20 -54.38 -19.74
C PRO A 409 26.43 -53.56 -20.12
N ARG A 410 27.56 -54.25 -20.29
CA ARG A 410 28.84 -53.71 -20.79
C ARG A 410 29.49 -54.75 -21.71
N PHE A 411 30.40 -54.31 -22.57
CA PHE A 411 31.21 -55.24 -23.36
C PHE A 411 32.30 -55.85 -22.49
N LEU A 412 32.43 -57.18 -22.52
CA LEU A 412 33.56 -57.87 -21.89
C LEU A 412 34.88 -57.57 -22.63
N GLU A 413 34.79 -57.37 -23.93
CA GLU A 413 35.91 -57.08 -24.81
C GLU A 413 35.65 -55.72 -25.48
N PRO A 414 35.88 -54.60 -24.76
CA PRO A 414 35.73 -53.28 -25.35
C PRO A 414 36.79 -53.08 -26.45
N TYR A 415 36.44 -52.33 -27.49
CA TYR A 415 37.39 -51.98 -28.55
C TYR A 415 38.59 -51.19 -28.00
N LYS A 416 39.76 -51.31 -28.64
CA LYS A 416 41.06 -50.78 -28.17
C LYS A 416 41.04 -49.30 -27.77
N ASN A 417 40.25 -48.48 -28.46
CA ASN A 417 40.08 -47.03 -28.19
C ASN A 417 38.70 -46.68 -27.61
N SER A 418 38.00 -47.62 -26.97
CA SER A 418 36.63 -47.42 -26.50
C SER A 418 36.45 -46.22 -25.56
N LYS A 419 37.50 -45.83 -24.80
CA LYS A 419 37.48 -44.68 -23.88
C LYS A 419 37.49 -43.33 -24.61
N GLU A 420 38.24 -43.27 -25.69
CA GLU A 420 38.36 -42.12 -26.57
C GLU A 420 37.13 -42.02 -27.46
N ILE A 421 36.72 -43.13 -28.07
CA ILE A 421 35.56 -43.21 -28.97
C ILE A 421 34.28 -42.81 -28.26
N ILE A 422 34.06 -43.30 -27.04
CA ILE A 422 32.86 -42.91 -26.28
C ILE A 422 32.84 -41.43 -25.97
N SER A 423 33.94 -40.69 -26.10
CA SER A 423 34.00 -39.24 -25.90
C SER A 423 33.84 -38.44 -27.20
N LEU A 424 33.85 -39.09 -28.37
CA LEU A 424 33.75 -38.44 -29.67
C LEU A 424 32.31 -37.99 -29.94
N ARG A 425 32.12 -36.69 -30.16
CA ARG A 425 30.84 -36.11 -30.57
C ARG A 425 30.70 -36.24 -32.08
N ILE A 426 29.78 -37.09 -32.53
CA ILE A 426 29.51 -37.33 -33.95
C ILE A 426 28.17 -36.70 -34.31
N GLU A 427 28.16 -35.70 -35.19
CA GLU A 427 26.93 -35.09 -35.69
C GLU A 427 26.64 -35.57 -37.12
N THR A 428 25.46 -36.11 -37.38
CA THR A 428 25.05 -36.53 -38.72
C THR A 428 23.67 -36.02 -39.09
N ARG A 429 23.45 -35.83 -40.39
CA ARG A 429 22.15 -35.55 -41.00
C ARG A 429 21.65 -36.70 -41.88
N GLY A 430 22.45 -37.75 -42.02
CA GLY A 430 22.23 -38.88 -42.91
C GLY A 430 22.48 -40.23 -42.24
N ASN A 431 22.46 -41.28 -43.05
CA ASN A 431 22.68 -42.65 -42.62
C ASN A 431 24.15 -42.89 -42.32
N LEU A 432 24.46 -43.57 -41.22
CA LEU A 432 25.82 -43.93 -40.85
C LEU A 432 26.12 -45.38 -41.21
N THR A 433 27.28 -45.62 -41.81
CA THR A 433 27.80 -46.96 -42.08
C THR A 433 29.15 -47.12 -41.38
N PHE A 434 29.26 -48.15 -40.55
CA PHE A 434 30.49 -48.55 -39.88
C PHE A 434 31.12 -49.70 -40.65
N THR A 435 32.34 -49.52 -41.15
CA THR A 435 33.11 -50.56 -41.86
C THR A 435 34.39 -50.85 -41.11
N GLN A 436 35.03 -51.98 -41.41
CA GLN A 436 36.27 -52.40 -40.76
C GLN A 436 37.39 -52.51 -41.80
N GLU A 437 38.51 -51.83 -41.54
CA GLU A 437 39.75 -51.93 -42.31
C GLU A 437 40.87 -52.42 -41.39
N GLY A 438 41.17 -53.72 -41.46
CA GLY A 438 42.09 -54.37 -40.53
C GLY A 438 41.58 -54.30 -39.09
N GLU A 439 42.33 -53.65 -38.21
CA GLU A 439 41.92 -53.46 -36.81
C GLU A 439 41.13 -52.17 -36.57
N ASP A 440 40.99 -51.30 -37.58
CA ASP A 440 40.39 -49.98 -37.40
C ASP A 440 38.95 -49.97 -37.91
N ILE A 441 38.09 -49.19 -37.24
CA ILE A 441 36.70 -48.97 -37.64
C ILE A 441 36.60 -47.61 -38.35
N LEU A 442 35.99 -47.61 -39.53
CA LEU A 442 35.72 -46.39 -40.29
C LEU A 442 34.23 -46.04 -40.20
N ILE A 443 33.96 -44.75 -40.02
CA ILE A 443 32.62 -44.17 -40.11
C ILE A 443 32.47 -43.53 -41.47
N HIS A 444 31.48 -43.99 -42.22
CA HIS A 444 30.98 -43.39 -43.44
C HIS A 444 29.59 -42.80 -43.21
N SER A 445 29.25 -41.80 -43.99
CA SER A 445 27.92 -41.22 -44.03
C SER A 445 27.54 -40.94 -45.48
N ASP A 446 26.27 -41.10 -45.82
CA ASP A 446 25.73 -40.73 -47.14
C ASP A 446 25.58 -39.21 -47.31
N GLN A 447 25.80 -38.45 -46.23
CA GLN A 447 25.87 -36.99 -46.19
C GLN A 447 27.07 -36.53 -45.34
N SER A 448 27.41 -35.25 -45.43
CA SER A 448 28.37 -34.60 -44.52
C SER A 448 28.06 -34.89 -43.05
N PHE A 449 29.09 -35.26 -42.29
CA PHE A 449 29.01 -35.44 -40.85
C PHE A 449 30.17 -34.75 -40.15
N TYR A 450 30.03 -34.49 -38.85
CA TYR A 450 31.03 -33.81 -38.06
C TYR A 450 31.53 -34.71 -36.94
N VAL A 451 32.83 -34.71 -36.70
CA VAL A 451 33.42 -35.35 -35.52
C VAL A 451 34.16 -34.29 -34.72
N ASN A 452 33.72 -34.06 -33.48
CA ASN A 452 34.20 -32.99 -32.60
C ASN A 452 34.25 -31.62 -33.31
N GLY A 453 33.23 -31.32 -34.13
CA GLY A 453 33.11 -30.07 -34.87
C GLY A 453 33.89 -29.99 -36.19
N LYS A 454 34.71 -31.00 -36.53
CA LYS A 454 35.39 -31.07 -37.83
C LYS A 454 34.52 -31.79 -38.86
N SER A 455 34.30 -31.17 -40.02
CA SER A 455 33.50 -31.74 -41.12
C SER A 455 34.23 -32.84 -41.87
N TYR A 456 33.49 -33.86 -42.29
CA TYR A 456 33.92 -34.97 -43.14
C TYR A 456 32.90 -35.13 -44.27
N ASP A 457 33.26 -34.64 -45.46
CA ASP A 457 32.42 -34.65 -46.66
C ASP A 457 32.82 -35.83 -47.55
N ASN A 458 32.06 -36.93 -47.48
CA ASN A 458 32.33 -38.18 -48.22
C ASN A 458 33.67 -38.87 -47.91
N GLU A 459 34.43 -38.37 -46.93
CA GLU A 459 35.64 -39.02 -46.42
C GLU A 459 35.32 -39.83 -45.15
N PRO A 460 35.87 -41.05 -45.00
CA PRO A 460 35.70 -41.82 -43.78
C PRO A 460 36.43 -41.21 -42.59
N TYR A 461 35.83 -41.29 -41.41
CA TYR A 461 36.52 -41.02 -40.14
C TYR A 461 37.01 -42.32 -39.50
N ARG A 462 38.29 -42.38 -39.10
CA ARG A 462 38.89 -43.54 -38.43
C ARG A 462 38.78 -43.42 -36.92
N LEU A 463 38.16 -44.42 -36.28
CA LEU A 463 37.94 -44.54 -34.83
C LEU A 463 39.14 -45.08 -34.05
#